data_AF-A0A2N3F3E7-F1
#
_entry.id   AF-A0A2N3F3E7-F1
#
_cell.length_a   1.000
_cell.length_b   1.000
_cell.length_c   1.000
_cell.angle_alpha   90.00
_cell.angle_beta   90.00
_cell.angle_gamma   90.00
#
_symmetry.space_group_name_H-M   'P 1'
#
loop_
_entity.id
_entity.type
_entity.pdbx_description
1 polymer ?
#
loop_
_entity_poly.entity_id
_entity_poly.type
_entity_poly.pdbx_seq_one_letter_code
_entity_poly.pdbx_strand_id
1 'polypeptide(L)'
;MHAVPVTDSIHWVGAVDWNLRDFHGFETPRGSTYNAYLVIGADKIALVDTVKVPFVPELLERVASVVPLDKIDYRARYRRLSRLV
;
A
#
# COMPACT_ATOMS: atom_id res chain seq x y z
N MET A 1 -7.51 2.68 9.89
CA MET A 1 -6.97 1.31 10.02
C MET A 1 -5.52 1.37 10.48
N HIS A 2 -5.00 0.33 11.13
CA HIS A 2 -3.58 0.27 11.54
C HIS A 2 -2.73 -0.51 10.55
N ALA A 3 -1.46 -0.11 10.42
CA ALA A 3 -0.47 -0.87 9.67
C ALA A 3 -0.19 -2.22 10.33
N VAL A 4 0.20 -3.21 9.53
CA VAL A 4 0.57 -4.54 10.03
C VAL A 4 2.11 -4.63 10.05
N PRO A 5 2.74 -4.83 11.22
CA PRO A 5 4.19 -4.99 11.28
C PRO A 5 4.60 -6.30 10.60
N VAL A 6 5.58 -6.22 9.70
CA VAL A 6 6.22 -7.37 9.06
C VAL A 6 7.56 -7.63 9.74
N THR A 7 8.29 -6.56 10.05
CA THR A 7 9.49 -6.53 10.90
C THR A 7 9.45 -5.25 11.74
N ASP A 8 10.45 -5.04 12.60
CA ASP A 8 10.57 -3.80 13.39
C ASP A 8 10.69 -2.53 12.52
N SER A 9 11.14 -2.66 11.27
CA SER A 9 11.36 -1.53 10.35
C SER A 9 10.48 -1.56 9.10
N ILE A 10 9.69 -2.61 8.88
CA ILE A 10 8.85 -2.77 7.68
C ILE A 10 7.41 -3.03 8.08
N HIS A 11 6.52 -2.19 7.55
CA HIS A 11 5.09 -2.26 7.84
C HIS A 11 4.30 -2.43 6.54
N TRP A 12 3.36 -3.38 6.51
CA TRP A 12 2.39 -3.45 5.44
C TRP A 12 1.31 -2.38 5.66
N VAL A 13 1.13 -1.55 4.64
CA VAL A 13 0.21 -0.41 4.62
C VAL A 13 -0.74 -0.48 3.42
N GLY A 14 -0.83 -1.65 2.77
CA GLY A 14 -1.65 -1.89 1.59
C GLY A 14 -3.16 -1.82 1.84
N ALA A 15 -3.95 -2.56 1.08
CA ALA A 15 -5.39 -2.70 1.28
C ALA A 15 -5.90 -4.07 0.83
N VAL A 16 -7.04 -4.50 1.39
CA VAL A 16 -7.71 -5.75 1.01
C VAL A 16 -8.97 -5.44 0.22
N ASP A 17 -9.06 -5.99 -0.99
CA ASP A 17 -10.21 -5.88 -1.87
C ASP A 17 -10.96 -7.21 -1.94
N TRP A 18 -11.88 -7.39 -0.99
CA TRP A 18 -12.74 -8.58 -0.93
C TRP A 18 -13.75 -8.66 -2.06
N ASN A 19 -13.97 -7.56 -2.80
CA ASN A 19 -14.99 -7.44 -3.84
C ASN A 19 -14.44 -7.60 -5.25
N LEU A 20 -13.11 -7.59 -5.41
CA LEU A 20 -12.45 -7.88 -6.68
C LEU A 20 -12.84 -9.28 -7.16
N ARG A 21 -13.33 -9.37 -8.39
CA ARG A 21 -13.71 -10.66 -9.02
C ARG A 21 -12.94 -10.92 -10.31
N ASP A 22 -12.65 -9.86 -11.07
CA ASP A 22 -11.73 -9.88 -12.18
C ASP A 22 -10.55 -8.98 -11.85
N PHE A 23 -9.37 -9.57 -11.80
CA PHE A 23 -8.12 -8.84 -11.79
C PHE A 23 -7.37 -9.17 -13.07
N HIS A 24 -7.56 -8.37 -14.12
CA HIS A 24 -6.82 -8.50 -15.37
C HIS A 24 -7.06 -9.79 -16.15
N GLY A 25 -8.31 -10.23 -16.18
CA GLY A 25 -8.68 -11.50 -16.80
C GLY A 25 -8.35 -12.70 -15.92
N PHE A 26 -7.85 -12.50 -14.70
CA PHE A 26 -7.74 -13.53 -13.68
C PHE A 26 -8.93 -13.46 -12.72
N GLU A 27 -9.63 -14.57 -12.56
CA GLU A 27 -10.69 -14.68 -11.56
C GLU A 27 -10.11 -14.63 -10.14
N THR A 28 -10.74 -13.82 -9.30
CA THR A 28 -10.38 -13.63 -7.89
C THR A 28 -11.60 -13.88 -7.00
N PRO A 29 -12.11 -15.13 -6.91
CA PRO A 29 -13.34 -15.43 -6.18
C PRO A 29 -13.26 -15.11 -4.68
N ARG A 30 -12.04 -15.02 -4.13
CA ARG A 30 -11.78 -14.66 -2.72
C ARG A 30 -11.29 -13.22 -2.54
N GLY A 31 -11.39 -12.38 -3.56
CA GLY A 31 -10.75 -11.07 -3.58
C GLY A 31 -9.23 -11.15 -3.75
N SER A 32 -8.57 -10.00 -3.55
CA SER A 32 -7.12 -9.86 -3.60
C SER A 32 -6.64 -8.73 -2.70
N THR A 33 -5.34 -8.47 -2.66
CA THR A 33 -4.75 -7.34 -1.94
C THR A 33 -3.98 -6.42 -2.88
N TYR A 34 -4.00 -5.13 -2.57
CA TYR A 34 -3.07 -4.15 -3.11
C TYR A 34 -1.97 -3.94 -2.07
N ASN A 35 -0.81 -4.54 -2.28
CA ASN A 35 0.28 -4.49 -1.30
C ASN A 35 1.09 -3.21 -1.46
N ALA A 36 1.26 -2.51 -0.35
CA ALA A 36 2.16 -1.37 -0.22
C ALA A 36 2.90 -1.49 1.12
N TYR A 37 4.14 -1.02 1.17
CA TYR A 37 5.01 -1.17 2.34
C TYR A 37 5.63 0.15 2.75
N LEU A 38 5.65 0.41 4.05
CA LEU A 38 6.38 1.52 4.65
C LEU A 38 7.67 0.99 5.26
N VAL A 39 8.80 1.43 4.73
CA VAL A 39 10.14 1.04 5.17
C VAL A 39 10.75 2.19 5.96
N ILE A 40 11.08 1.93 7.22
CA ILE A 40 11.71 2.87 8.14
C ILE A 40 13.21 2.57 8.16
N GLY A 41 13.98 3.36 7.41
CA GLY A 41 15.44 3.35 7.47
C GLY A 41 15.98 4.19 8.61
N ALA A 42 17.29 4.15 8.83
CA ALA A 42 17.96 4.95 9.87
C ALA A 42 17.75 6.46 9.66
N ASP A 43 17.88 6.93 8.42
CA ASP A 43 17.82 8.36 8.08
C ASP A 43 16.62 8.72 7.19
N LYS A 44 15.97 7.72 6.59
CA LYS A 44 15.01 7.92 5.51
C LYS A 44 13.83 6.97 5.60
N ILE A 45 12.65 7.47 5.24
CA ILE A 45 11.41 6.70 5.19
C ILE A 45 10.96 6.58 3.73
N ALA A 46 10.71 5.35 3.29
CA ALA A 46 10.24 5.06 1.94
C ALA A 46 8.87 4.40 1.96
N LEU A 47 7.94 4.93 1.17
CA LEU A 47 6.71 4.23 0.80
C LEU A 47 6.94 3.50 -0.53
N VAL A 48 6.84 2.18 -0.49
CA VAL A 48 6.98 1.28 -1.63
C VAL A 48 5.59 0.88 -2.13
N ASP A 49 5.34 1.14 -3.41
CA ASP A 49 4.07 0.93 -4.11
C ASP A 49 2.89 1.75 -3.56
N THR A 50 1.72 1.55 -4.18
CA THR A 50 0.48 2.23 -3.85
C THR A 50 -0.72 1.31 -4.05
N VAL A 51 -1.89 1.71 -3.56
CA VAL A 51 -3.16 0.99 -3.75
C VAL A 51 -4.00 1.61 -4.87
N LYS A 52 -5.08 0.93 -5.31
CA LYS A 52 -6.06 1.54 -6.21
C LYS A 52 -6.76 2.74 -5.55
N VAL A 53 -7.27 3.66 -6.38
CA VAL A 53 -7.91 4.92 -5.94
C VAL A 53 -8.92 4.75 -4.80
N PRO A 54 -9.85 3.77 -4.81
CA PRO A 54 -10.83 3.61 -3.73
C PRO A 54 -10.22 3.30 -2.36
N PHE A 55 -9.01 2.74 -2.34
CA PHE A 55 -8.33 2.31 -1.13
C PHE A 55 -7.29 3.32 -0.63
N VAL A 56 -7.11 4.45 -1.32
CA VAL A 56 -6.15 5.49 -0.90
C VAL A 56 -6.40 5.97 0.53
N PRO A 57 -7.65 6.20 0.99
CA PRO A 57 -7.89 6.57 2.39
C PRO A 57 -7.34 5.53 3.38
N GLU A 58 -7.53 4.23 3.10
CA GLU A 58 -7.06 3.13 3.94
C GLU A 58 -5.52 3.07 3.99
N LEU A 59 -4.86 3.24 2.84
CA LEU A 59 -3.40 3.36 2.75
C LEU A 59 -2.89 4.52 3.62
N LEU A 60 -3.47 5.71 3.47
CA LEU A 60 -3.05 6.90 4.20
C LEU A 60 -3.27 6.75 5.71
N GLU A 61 -4.40 6.17 6.13
CA GLU A 61 -4.65 5.86 7.54
C GLU A 61 -3.61 4.90 8.11
N ARG A 62 -3.26 3.83 7.38
CA ARG A 62 -2.23 2.88 7.83
C ARG A 62 -0.85 3.53 7.92
N VAL A 63 -0.46 4.32 6.93
CA VAL A 63 0.83 5.04 6.98
C VAL A 63 0.85 6.02 8.16
N ALA A 64 -0.22 6.80 8.34
CA ALA A 64 -0.36 7.75 9.44
C ALA A 64 -0.33 7.09 10.83
N SER A 65 -0.68 5.80 10.92
CA SER A 65 -0.58 5.02 12.16
C SER A 65 0.86 4.70 12.58
N VAL A 66 1.84 4.86 11.69
CA VAL A 66 3.27 4.60 11.95
C VAL A 66 4.05 5.91 12.02
N VAL A 67 3.85 6.81 11.04
CA VAL A 67 4.57 8.09 10.95
C VAL A 67 3.68 9.20 10.36
N PRO A 68 3.94 10.49 10.68
CA PRO A 68 3.34 11.60 9.96
C PRO A 68 3.63 11.54 8.46
N LEU A 69 2.64 11.85 7.62
CA LEU A 69 2.73 11.70 6.16
C LEU A 69 3.81 12.60 5.51
N ASP A 70 4.15 13.71 6.16
CA ASP A 70 5.18 14.66 5.74
C ASP A 70 6.62 14.17 6.02
N LYS A 71 6.78 13.08 6.78
CA LYS A 71 8.08 12.44 7.05
C LYS A 71 8.51 11.43 5.98
N ILE A 72 7.68 11.18 4.97
CA ILE A 72 8.01 10.23 3.90
C ILE A 72 8.92 10.91 2.88
N ASP A 73 10.18 10.48 2.82
CA ASP A 73 11.18 11.04 1.89
C ASP A 73 10.97 10.56 0.46
N TYR A 74 10.62 9.27 0.30
CA TYR A 74 10.53 8.63 -1.01
C TYR A 74 9.17 7.99 -1.23
N ARG A 75 8.65 8.18 -2.44
CA ARG A 75 7.46 7.48 -2.94
C ARG A 75 7.85 6.70 -4.18
N ALA A 76 8.16 5.41 -4.01
CA ALA A 76 8.46 4.55 -5.13
C ALA A 76 7.15 4.18 -5.84
N ARG A 77 6.87 4.85 -6.96
CA ARG A 77 5.73 4.56 -7.83
C ARG A 77 6.23 3.90 -9.11
N TYR A 78 5.71 2.72 -9.43
CA TYR A 78 5.92 2.12 -10.74
C TYR A 78 5.20 2.96 -11.82
N ARG A 79 5.95 3.71 -12.64
CA ARG A 79 5.40 4.63 -13.64
C ARG A 79 5.17 3.93 -14.98
N ARG A 80 4.18 3.03 -15.03
CA ARG A 80 3.32 2.68 -16.18
C ARG A 80 2.63 1.34 -15.92
N LEU A 81 1.32 1.38 -15.74
CA LEU A 81 0.37 0.37 -16.21
C LEU A 81 -0.96 1.13 -16.32
N SER A 82 -1.14 1.86 -17.43
CA SER A 82 -2.34 2.63 -17.76
C SER A 82 -3.58 1.76 -18.03
N ARG A 83 -3.70 0.62 -17.33
CA ARG A 83 -4.81 -0.34 -17.42
C ARG A 83 -5.17 -1.00 -16.08
N LEU A 84 -4.71 -0.48 -14.93
CA LEU A 84 -4.85 -1.17 -13.63
C LEU A 84 -5.26 -0.34 -12.42
N VAL A 85 -5.82 0.83 -12.65
CA VAL A 85 -6.62 1.52 -11.64
C VAL A 85 -8.00 1.75 -12.22
#